data_AF-A0A136KYI6-F1
#
_entry.id   AF-A0A136KYI6-F1
#
_cell.length_a   1.000
_cell.length_b   1.000
_cell.length_c   1.000
_cell.angle_alpha   90.00
_cell.angle_beta   90.00
_cell.angle_gamma   90.00
#
_symmetry.space_group_name_H-M   'P 1'
#
loop_
_entity.id
_entity.type
_entity.pdbx_description
1 polymer ?
#
loop_
_entity_poly.entity_id
_entity_poly.type
_entity_poly.pdbx_seq_one_letter_code
_entity_poly.pdbx_strand_id
1 'polypeptide(L)'
;MQNKTSEERLAKGAYNWLRASPLVTIITLYLVASFEFGYGICFRFSLICGDDFYYSSIAEYINYGLGIIVSACWHLLLLQYVNNKDSEFVRKHGRQALIYAGIRTGTALGGLLLDFFLGASGVLTCIIIIVLFILWIVQTNSGLASIKKELEENSNISRENISQPIATSIEQPRIYLTDENRAETLNEILQNLQSEDDVTVLHAISKLNEVQESNAEIFKQLESLADVHANMDVRKDARVTLSALKQTDKVISTEVNMTEYESRKPEEVLNEILANLKSKEDEKIVLAFAKLKKINYSSQAIRRQVESISLNSANSKIRDEAREVLNLPSHQAVQKSSNTLDRGTRLTILNEIKKWMNDGLLTKENADVLQSRYDFDFVLAPHLDKLDASQPTPQPASAQQKFLSLKKLLSPKNQKHLHQLYYKR
;
A
#
# COMPACT_ATOMS: atom_id res chain seq x y z
N MET A 1 -8.73 22.74 10.61
CA MET A 1 -8.96 22.69 9.14
C MET A 1 -8.81 21.24 8.72
N GLN A 2 -9.88 20.57 8.33
CA GLN A 2 -9.86 19.14 7.95
C GLN A 2 -8.89 18.90 6.79
N ASN A 3 -8.07 17.86 6.92
CA ASN A 3 -7.03 17.49 5.97
C ASN A 3 -7.65 16.97 4.66
N LYS A 4 -7.91 17.89 3.71
CA LYS A 4 -8.56 17.62 2.40
C LYS A 4 -7.96 16.44 1.63
N THR A 5 -6.65 16.19 1.75
CA THR A 5 -5.98 15.09 1.04
C THR A 5 -6.35 13.71 1.60
N SER A 6 -6.61 13.63 2.90
CA SER A 6 -7.04 12.39 3.56
C SER A 6 -8.50 12.04 3.22
N GLU A 7 -9.39 13.03 3.20
CA GLU A 7 -10.80 12.86 2.87
C GLU A 7 -10.99 12.45 1.40
N GLU A 8 -10.23 13.06 0.49
CA GLU A 8 -10.24 12.68 -0.92
C GLU A 8 -9.83 11.21 -1.12
N ARG A 9 -8.76 10.78 -0.43
CA ARG A 9 -8.29 9.40 -0.51
C ARG A 9 -9.33 8.43 0.04
N LEU A 10 -9.94 8.74 1.18
CA LEU A 10 -10.98 7.91 1.80
C LEU A 10 -12.24 7.82 0.92
N ALA A 11 -12.69 8.93 0.35
CA ALA A 11 -13.83 8.95 -0.57
C ALA A 11 -13.54 8.12 -1.85
N LYS A 12 -12.33 8.20 -2.39
CA LYS A 12 -11.88 7.35 -3.51
C LYS A 12 -11.85 5.86 -3.13
N GLY A 13 -11.54 5.54 -1.87
CA GLY A 13 -11.57 4.17 -1.34
C GLY A 13 -12.88 3.45 -1.58
N ALA A 14 -14.02 4.11 -1.34
CA ALA A 14 -15.35 3.55 -1.57
C ALA A 14 -15.60 3.16 -3.04
N TYR A 15 -15.18 4.01 -3.98
CA TYR A 15 -15.34 3.73 -5.42
C TYR A 15 -14.31 2.73 -5.96
N ASN A 16 -13.11 2.68 -5.38
CA ASN A 16 -12.13 1.65 -5.67
C ASN A 16 -12.63 0.28 -5.22
N TRP A 17 -13.27 0.19 -4.06
CA TRP A 17 -13.96 -1.03 -3.64
C TRP A 17 -15.04 -1.43 -4.63
N LEU A 18 -15.92 -0.51 -5.04
CA LEU A 18 -16.95 -0.77 -6.05
C LEU A 18 -16.40 -1.24 -7.41
N ARG A 19 -15.17 -0.84 -7.74
CA ARG A 19 -14.47 -1.26 -8.95
C ARG A 19 -13.95 -2.69 -8.80
N ALA A 20 -13.43 -3.06 -7.63
CA ALA A 20 -12.91 -4.39 -7.36
C ALA A 20 -14.02 -5.41 -7.00
N SER A 21 -15.15 -4.96 -6.46
CA SER A 21 -16.17 -5.83 -5.88
C SER A 21 -16.71 -6.91 -6.81
N PRO A 22 -16.87 -6.71 -8.14
CA PRO A 22 -17.29 -7.78 -9.06
C PRO A 22 -16.43 -9.03 -9.02
N LEU A 23 -15.12 -8.89 -8.77
CA LEU A 23 -14.23 -10.05 -8.70
C LEU A 23 -14.61 -10.98 -7.54
N VAL A 24 -14.99 -10.41 -6.40
CA VAL A 24 -15.35 -11.18 -5.21
C VAL A 24 -16.81 -11.63 -5.27
N THR A 25 -17.71 -10.77 -5.76
CA THR A 25 -19.14 -11.06 -5.83
C THR A 25 -19.46 -12.14 -6.86
N ILE A 26 -18.75 -12.19 -8.00
CA ILE A 26 -18.93 -13.24 -9.02
C ILE A 26 -18.44 -14.59 -8.48
N ILE A 27 -17.26 -14.64 -7.86
CA ILE A 27 -16.72 -15.87 -7.28
C ILE A 27 -17.65 -16.39 -6.17
N THR A 28 -18.11 -15.51 -5.30
CA THR A 28 -19.02 -15.86 -4.20
C THR A 28 -20.35 -16.39 -4.74
N LEU A 29 -20.93 -15.72 -5.73
CA LEU A 29 -22.17 -16.16 -6.37
C LEU A 29 -22.01 -17.56 -6.96
N TYR A 30 -20.93 -17.80 -7.72
CA TYR A 30 -20.66 -19.10 -8.33
C TYR A 30 -20.53 -20.22 -7.28
N LEU A 31 -19.76 -19.98 -6.22
CA LEU A 31 -19.59 -20.95 -5.13
C LEU A 31 -20.90 -21.24 -4.43
N VAL A 32 -21.68 -20.20 -4.08
CA VAL A 32 -22.96 -20.36 -3.39
C VAL A 32 -23.99 -21.08 -4.25
N ALA A 33 -24.07 -20.73 -5.54
CA ALA A 33 -24.98 -21.39 -6.47
C ALA A 33 -24.64 -22.87 -6.68
N SER A 34 -23.36 -23.25 -6.55
CA SER A 34 -22.89 -24.64 -6.71
C SER A 34 -23.22 -25.55 -5.52
N PHE A 35 -23.62 -25.01 -4.37
CA PHE A 35 -23.98 -25.83 -3.20
C PHE A 35 -25.38 -26.43 -3.25
N GLU A 36 -26.17 -26.12 -4.28
CA GLU A 36 -27.45 -26.77 -4.54
C GLU A 36 -28.47 -26.67 -3.38
N PHE A 37 -28.36 -25.64 -2.53
CA PHE A 37 -29.26 -25.39 -1.40
C PHE A 37 -30.76 -25.37 -1.78
N GLY A 38 -31.07 -24.90 -2.98
CA GLY A 38 -32.42 -24.86 -3.56
C GLY A 38 -33.07 -26.23 -3.61
N TYR A 39 -32.33 -27.30 -3.90
CA TYR A 39 -32.88 -28.66 -3.89
C TYR A 39 -33.27 -29.09 -2.47
N GLY A 40 -32.43 -28.79 -1.48
CA GLY A 40 -32.73 -29.08 -0.07
C GLY A 40 -33.94 -28.29 0.45
N ILE A 41 -34.12 -27.05 0.00
CA ILE A 41 -35.29 -26.22 0.34
C ILE A 41 -36.54 -26.78 -0.33
N CYS A 42 -36.50 -27.07 -1.63
CA CYS A 42 -37.62 -27.64 -2.36
C CYS A 42 -38.05 -29.00 -1.81
N PHE A 43 -37.10 -29.85 -1.40
CA PHE A 43 -37.38 -31.13 -0.75
C PHE A 43 -38.16 -30.96 0.57
N ARG A 44 -37.87 -29.90 1.35
CA ARG A 44 -38.56 -29.64 2.63
C ARG A 44 -39.89 -28.91 2.46
N PHE A 45 -40.03 -28.10 1.41
CA PHE A 45 -41.19 -27.24 1.18
C PHE A 45 -41.86 -27.58 -0.14
N SER A 46 -42.53 -28.73 -0.15
CA SER A 46 -43.19 -29.27 -1.34
C SER A 46 -44.21 -28.31 -1.97
N LEU A 47 -44.89 -27.54 -1.13
CA LEU A 47 -45.87 -26.54 -1.52
C LEU A 47 -45.32 -25.44 -2.45
N ILE A 48 -44.02 -25.14 -2.36
CA ILE A 48 -43.40 -24.02 -3.09
C ILE A 48 -42.88 -24.47 -4.46
N CYS A 49 -42.37 -25.70 -4.56
CA CYS A 49 -41.67 -26.17 -5.77
C CYS A 49 -42.48 -27.13 -6.64
N GLY A 50 -43.69 -27.52 -6.20
CA GLY A 50 -44.58 -28.46 -6.89
C GLY A 50 -44.12 -29.91 -6.75
N ASP A 51 -45.02 -30.88 -6.99
CA ASP A 51 -44.79 -32.30 -6.67
C ASP A 51 -43.64 -32.96 -7.49
N ASP A 52 -43.21 -32.35 -8.59
CA ASP A 52 -42.09 -32.82 -9.43
C ASP A 52 -40.75 -32.20 -8.99
N PHE A 53 -40.27 -32.60 -7.82
CA PHE A 53 -39.08 -32.02 -7.15
C PHE A 53 -37.75 -32.20 -7.88
N TYR A 54 -37.61 -33.22 -8.73
CA TYR A 54 -36.31 -33.65 -9.25
C TYR A 54 -35.78 -32.78 -10.40
N TYR A 55 -36.65 -31.99 -11.04
CA TYR A 55 -36.33 -31.13 -12.19
C TYR A 55 -36.95 -29.74 -12.09
N SER A 56 -37.29 -29.29 -10.88
CA SER A 56 -37.93 -27.99 -10.70
C SER A 56 -36.92 -26.88 -10.97
N SER A 57 -37.12 -26.15 -12.07
CA SER A 57 -36.34 -24.96 -12.43
C SER A 57 -36.31 -23.92 -11.29
N ILE A 58 -37.31 -23.93 -10.41
CA ILE A 58 -37.39 -23.10 -9.20
C ILE A 58 -36.18 -23.31 -8.29
N ALA A 59 -35.67 -24.54 -8.15
CA ALA A 59 -34.51 -24.83 -7.31
C ALA A 59 -33.24 -24.10 -7.79
N GLU A 60 -33.07 -23.99 -9.12
CA GLU A 60 -31.96 -23.25 -9.72
C GLU A 60 -32.07 -21.74 -9.44
N TYR A 61 -33.26 -21.16 -9.60
CA TYR A 61 -33.49 -19.75 -9.26
C TYR A 61 -33.27 -19.47 -7.77
N ILE A 62 -33.62 -20.40 -6.87
CA ILE A 62 -33.32 -20.27 -5.43
C ILE A 62 -31.79 -20.25 -5.21
N ASN A 63 -31.04 -21.14 -5.86
CA ASN A 63 -29.59 -21.17 -5.76
C ASN A 63 -28.95 -19.86 -6.21
N TYR A 64 -29.35 -19.34 -7.38
CA TYR A 64 -28.85 -18.07 -7.88
C TYR A 64 -29.29 -16.89 -7.00
N GLY A 65 -30.53 -16.89 -6.52
CA GLY A 65 -31.05 -15.85 -5.63
C GLY A 65 -30.26 -15.77 -4.32
N LEU A 66 -30.02 -16.92 -3.68
CA LEU A 66 -29.17 -17.02 -2.49
C LEU A 66 -27.74 -16.57 -2.79
N GLY A 67 -27.19 -16.97 -3.93
CA GLY A 67 -25.87 -16.54 -4.39
C GLY A 67 -25.76 -15.03 -4.51
N ILE A 68 -26.77 -14.37 -5.09
CA ILE A 68 -26.81 -12.90 -5.20
C ILE A 68 -26.90 -12.24 -3.82
N ILE A 69 -27.73 -12.76 -2.91
CA ILE A 69 -27.89 -12.20 -1.55
C ILE A 69 -26.60 -12.31 -0.74
N VAL A 70 -25.98 -13.50 -0.70
CA VAL A 70 -24.73 -13.72 0.04
C VAL A 70 -23.60 -12.89 -0.56
N SER A 71 -23.55 -12.81 -1.89
CA SER A 71 -22.62 -11.95 -2.61
C SER A 71 -22.82 -10.47 -2.29
N ALA A 72 -24.06 -10.02 -2.09
CA ALA A 72 -24.35 -8.64 -1.73
C ALA A 72 -23.80 -8.24 -0.35
N CYS A 73 -23.56 -9.20 0.57
CA CYS A 73 -22.95 -8.92 1.86
C CYS A 73 -21.56 -8.28 1.75
N TRP A 74 -20.82 -8.50 0.66
CA TRP A 74 -19.54 -7.81 0.41
C TRP A 74 -19.68 -6.30 0.31
N HIS A 75 -20.87 -5.79 -0.01
CA HIS A 75 -21.13 -4.35 -0.05
C HIS A 75 -21.35 -3.74 1.34
N LEU A 76 -21.53 -4.55 2.39
CA LEU A 76 -21.59 -4.05 3.78
C LEU A 76 -20.28 -3.41 4.22
N LEU A 77 -19.15 -3.77 3.59
CA LEU A 77 -17.87 -3.09 3.80
C LEU A 77 -17.95 -1.59 3.45
N LEU A 78 -18.92 -1.16 2.64
CA LEU A 78 -19.12 0.27 2.37
C LEU A 78 -19.67 1.04 3.59
N LEU A 79 -20.23 0.35 4.59
CA LEU A 79 -20.75 0.99 5.80
C LEU A 79 -19.66 1.74 6.58
N GLN A 80 -18.39 1.31 6.49
CA GLN A 80 -17.27 2.02 7.11
C GLN A 80 -17.11 3.45 6.55
N TYR A 81 -17.45 3.67 5.27
CA TYR A 81 -17.43 5.00 4.66
C TYR A 81 -18.71 5.78 4.94
N VAL A 82 -19.86 5.09 4.97
CA VAL A 82 -21.18 5.70 5.26
C VAL A 82 -21.28 6.22 6.69
N ASN A 83 -20.71 5.49 7.65
CA ASN A 83 -20.75 5.82 9.08
C ASN A 83 -19.53 6.61 9.53
N ASN A 84 -18.73 7.13 8.60
CA ASN A 84 -17.60 7.98 8.93
C ASN A 84 -18.09 9.23 9.68
N LYS A 85 -17.60 9.40 10.93
CA LYS A 85 -18.00 10.49 11.82
C LYS A 85 -17.23 11.78 11.55
N ASP A 86 -16.03 11.65 10.99
CA ASP A 86 -15.04 12.72 10.92
C ASP A 86 -15.18 13.58 9.67
N SER A 87 -15.79 13.05 8.61
CA SER A 87 -15.96 13.75 7.33
C SER A 87 -17.33 13.55 6.70
N GLU A 88 -18.07 14.66 6.55
CA GLU A 88 -19.32 14.68 5.80
C GLU A 88 -19.11 14.35 4.31
N PHE A 89 -17.99 14.78 3.75
CA PHE A 89 -17.63 14.50 2.36
C PHE A 89 -17.46 12.99 2.11
N VAL A 90 -16.70 12.31 2.98
CA VAL A 90 -16.51 10.85 2.90
C VAL A 90 -17.84 10.13 3.08
N ARG A 91 -18.67 10.57 4.04
CA ARG A 91 -20.00 10.00 4.27
C ARG A 91 -20.93 10.13 3.06
N LYS A 92 -20.94 11.30 2.41
CA LYS A 92 -21.74 11.55 1.20
C LYS A 92 -21.35 10.58 0.08
N HIS A 93 -20.06 10.46 -0.20
CA HIS A 93 -19.56 9.56 -1.25
C HIS A 93 -19.70 8.07 -0.87
N GLY A 94 -19.55 7.72 0.41
CA GLY A 94 -19.84 6.39 0.93
C GLY A 94 -21.31 5.98 0.72
N ARG A 95 -22.25 6.90 1.00
CA ARG A 95 -23.69 6.66 0.76
C ARG A 95 -23.99 6.46 -0.71
N GLN A 96 -23.42 7.30 -1.58
CA GLN A 96 -23.59 7.19 -3.02
C GLN A 96 -23.01 5.87 -3.56
N ALA A 97 -21.84 5.45 -3.07
CA ALA A 97 -21.26 4.17 -3.41
C ALA A 97 -22.15 2.99 -2.97
N LEU A 98 -22.71 3.06 -1.75
CA LEU A 98 -23.64 2.04 -1.26
C LEU A 98 -24.92 1.97 -2.09
N ILE A 99 -25.46 3.11 -2.53
CA ILE A 99 -26.61 3.16 -3.44
C ILE A 99 -26.27 2.48 -4.77
N TYR A 100 -25.09 2.71 -5.34
CA TYR A 100 -24.65 2.05 -6.57
C TYR A 100 -24.53 0.53 -6.43
N ALA A 101 -23.98 0.05 -5.30
CA ALA A 101 -23.98 -1.37 -4.97
C ALA A 101 -25.41 -1.95 -4.83
N GLY A 102 -26.30 -1.20 -4.19
CA GLY A 102 -27.71 -1.56 -4.03
C GLY A 102 -28.42 -1.67 -5.38
N ILE A 103 -28.24 -0.70 -6.28
CA ILE A 103 -28.80 -0.72 -7.64
C ILE A 103 -28.32 -1.98 -8.37
N ARG A 104 -27.02 -2.29 -8.35
CA ARG A 104 -26.49 -3.51 -9.01
C ARG A 104 -27.11 -4.78 -8.45
N THR A 105 -27.19 -4.90 -7.13
CA THR A 105 -27.79 -6.07 -6.46
C THR A 105 -29.27 -6.19 -6.82
N GLY A 106 -30.00 -5.08 -6.79
CA GLY A 106 -31.41 -5.02 -7.16
C GLY A 106 -31.64 -5.37 -8.63
N THR A 107 -30.78 -4.90 -9.55
CA THR A 107 -30.85 -5.26 -10.97
C THR A 107 -30.58 -6.75 -11.18
N ALA A 108 -29.63 -7.34 -10.46
CA ALA A 108 -29.36 -8.78 -10.54
C ALA A 108 -30.56 -9.61 -10.05
N LEU A 109 -31.13 -9.27 -8.88
CA LEU A 109 -32.32 -9.96 -8.35
C LEU A 109 -33.55 -9.76 -9.23
N GLY A 110 -33.80 -8.52 -9.67
CA GLY A 110 -34.91 -8.19 -10.55
C GLY A 110 -34.81 -8.91 -11.89
N GLY A 111 -33.60 -9.00 -12.45
CA GLY A 111 -33.33 -9.78 -13.66
C GLY A 111 -33.63 -11.27 -13.49
N LEU A 112 -33.18 -11.86 -12.38
CA LEU A 112 -33.43 -13.26 -12.06
C LEU A 112 -34.94 -13.55 -11.89
N LEU A 113 -35.65 -12.68 -11.16
CA LEU A 113 -37.09 -12.80 -10.96
C LEU A 113 -37.86 -12.64 -12.27
N LEU A 114 -37.46 -11.69 -13.11
CA LEU A 114 -38.11 -11.43 -14.39
C LEU A 114 -37.87 -12.57 -15.39
N ASP A 115 -36.67 -13.18 -15.40
CA ASP A 115 -36.36 -14.38 -16.17
C ASP A 115 -37.22 -15.57 -15.72
N PHE A 116 -37.38 -15.75 -14.40
CA PHE A 116 -38.28 -16.74 -13.81
C PHE A 116 -39.74 -16.54 -14.20
N PHE A 117 -40.30 -15.34 -13.98
CA PHE A 117 -41.72 -15.08 -14.26
C PHE A 117 -42.09 -15.18 -15.73
N LEU A 118 -41.14 -14.88 -16.63
CA LEU A 118 -41.36 -14.94 -18.08
C LEU A 118 -41.00 -16.30 -18.67
N GLY A 119 -40.47 -17.24 -17.88
CA GLY A 119 -40.02 -18.55 -18.37
C GLY A 119 -38.91 -18.44 -19.43
N ALA A 120 -38.10 -17.38 -19.36
CA ALA A 120 -37.15 -17.02 -20.41
C ALA A 120 -35.90 -17.91 -20.46
N SER A 121 -35.80 -18.90 -19.57
CA SER A 121 -34.77 -19.96 -19.58
C SER A 121 -33.34 -19.41 -19.66
N GLY A 122 -33.06 -18.28 -18.98
CA GLY A 122 -31.76 -17.64 -18.91
C GLY A 122 -31.48 -16.59 -19.98
N VAL A 123 -32.35 -16.40 -20.99
CA VAL A 123 -32.12 -15.39 -22.05
C VAL A 123 -32.12 -13.96 -21.47
N LEU A 124 -33.03 -13.66 -20.53
CA LEU A 124 -33.09 -12.34 -19.91
C LEU A 124 -31.96 -12.16 -18.92
N THR A 125 -31.53 -13.24 -18.27
CA THR A 125 -30.32 -13.24 -17.43
C THR A 125 -29.08 -12.80 -18.21
N CYS A 126 -28.88 -13.27 -19.44
CA CYS A 126 -27.77 -12.83 -20.30
C CYS A 126 -27.82 -11.32 -20.60
N ILE A 127 -29.00 -10.77 -20.89
CA ILE A 127 -29.18 -9.33 -21.12
C ILE A 127 -28.87 -8.54 -19.84
N ILE A 128 -29.32 -9.03 -18.69
CA ILE A 128 -29.08 -8.41 -17.39
C ILE A 128 -27.59 -8.39 -17.04
N ILE A 129 -26.83 -9.43 -17.39
CA ILE A 129 -25.37 -9.43 -17.21
C ILE A 129 -24.71 -8.29 -17.99
N ILE A 130 -25.15 -8.03 -19.24
CA ILE A 130 -24.65 -6.91 -20.04
C ILE A 130 -24.99 -5.57 -19.36
N VAL A 131 -26.24 -5.42 -18.88
CA VAL A 131 -26.67 -4.22 -18.13
C VAL A 131 -25.82 -4.03 -16.87
N LEU A 132 -25.56 -5.09 -16.10
CA LEU A 132 -24.72 -5.04 -14.90
C LEU A 132 -23.29 -4.64 -15.21
N PHE A 133 -22.72 -5.11 -16.33
CA PHE A 133 -21.39 -4.72 -16.76
C PHE A 133 -21.31 -3.23 -17.13
N ILE A 134 -22.33 -2.72 -17.84
CA ILE A 134 -22.43 -1.28 -18.16
C ILE A 134 -22.57 -0.47 -16.87
N LEU A 135 -23.47 -0.87 -15.96
CA LEU A 135 -23.66 -0.21 -14.67
C LEU A 135 -22.37 -0.20 -13.85
N TRP A 136 -21.60 -1.29 -13.86
CA TRP A 136 -20.31 -1.37 -13.18
C TRP A 136 -19.35 -0.29 -13.67
N ILE A 137 -19.13 -0.20 -14.99
CA ILE A 137 -18.19 0.78 -15.57
C ILE A 137 -18.68 2.22 -15.35
N VAL A 138 -19.95 2.49 -15.63
CA VAL A 138 -20.52 3.84 -15.59
C VAL A 138 -20.56 4.37 -14.16
N GLN A 139 -21.05 3.59 -13.19
CA GLN A 139 -21.20 4.05 -11.81
C GLN A 139 -19.85 4.32 -11.14
N THR A 140 -18.84 3.49 -11.37
CA THR A 140 -17.50 3.71 -10.77
C THR A 140 -16.83 4.95 -11.35
N ASN A 141 -16.93 5.14 -12.67
CA ASN A 141 -16.30 6.29 -13.33
C ASN A 141 -17.03 7.60 -12.99
N SER A 142 -18.37 7.57 -12.96
CA SER A 142 -19.18 8.73 -12.56
C SER A 142 -18.90 9.14 -11.11
N GLY A 143 -18.78 8.18 -10.19
CA GLY A 143 -18.43 8.46 -8.79
C GLY A 143 -17.06 9.12 -8.62
N LEU A 144 -16.03 8.60 -9.29
CA LEU A 144 -14.69 9.18 -9.27
C LEU A 144 -14.64 10.58 -9.93
N ALA A 145 -15.40 10.78 -11.00
CA ALA A 145 -15.52 12.10 -11.65
C ALA A 145 -16.23 13.11 -10.75
N SER A 146 -17.25 12.68 -9.98
CA SER A 146 -17.95 13.53 -9.02
C SER A 146 -17.01 14.04 -7.92
N ILE A 147 -16.15 13.17 -7.37
CA ILE A 147 -15.12 13.58 -6.40
C ILE A 147 -14.22 14.65 -7.01
N LYS A 148 -13.70 14.41 -8.22
CA LYS A 148 -12.79 15.35 -8.90
C LYS A 148 -13.45 16.72 -9.12
N LYS A 149 -14.71 16.73 -9.58
CA LYS A 149 -15.48 17.94 -9.84
C LYS A 149 -15.71 18.74 -8.55
N GLU A 150 -16.16 18.09 -7.48
CA GLU A 150 -16.40 18.76 -6.18
C GLU A 150 -15.10 19.28 -5.56
N LEU A 151 -13.96 18.62 -5.81
CA LEU A 151 -12.65 19.10 -5.36
C LEU A 151 -12.21 20.36 -6.12
N GLU A 152 -12.40 20.38 -7.44
CA GLU A 152 -12.07 21.52 -8.31
C GLU A 152 -12.94 22.74 -7.98
N GLU A 153 -14.25 22.55 -7.77
CA GLU A 153 -15.20 23.61 -7.42
C GLU A 153 -14.84 24.25 -6.06
N ASN A 154 -14.53 23.45 -5.05
CA ASN A 154 -14.10 23.93 -3.75
C ASN A 154 -12.70 24.60 -3.76
N SER A 155 -11.85 24.27 -4.74
CA SER A 155 -10.54 24.93 -4.90
C SER A 155 -10.66 26.32 -5.54
N ASN A 156 -11.64 26.51 -6.43
CA ASN A 156 -11.85 27.78 -7.13
C ASN A 156 -12.51 28.84 -6.24
N ILE A 157 -13.43 28.43 -5.35
CA ILE A 157 -14.01 29.32 -4.32
C ILE A 157 -12.93 29.91 -3.40
N SER A 158 -11.87 29.15 -3.13
CA SER A 158 -10.74 29.62 -2.32
C SER A 158 -9.83 30.59 -3.08
N ARG A 159 -9.83 30.61 -4.43
CA ARG A 159 -9.05 31.56 -5.24
C ARG A 159 -9.80 32.87 -5.49
N GLU A 160 -11.11 32.82 -5.63
CA GLU A 160 -11.93 34.02 -5.88
C GLU A 160 -11.94 34.96 -4.66
N ASN A 161 -11.86 34.41 -3.44
CA ASN A 161 -11.67 35.18 -2.21
C ASN A 161 -10.25 35.76 -2.02
N ILE A 162 -9.28 35.42 -2.87
CA ILE A 162 -7.89 35.93 -2.81
C ILE A 162 -7.69 37.14 -3.74
N SER A 163 -8.70 37.52 -4.54
CA SER A 163 -8.61 38.69 -5.43
C SER A 163 -8.72 40.06 -4.73
N GLN A 164 -8.73 40.13 -3.40
CA GLN A 164 -8.47 41.37 -2.66
C GLN A 164 -6.98 41.44 -2.27
N PRO A 165 -6.28 42.56 -2.57
CA PRO A 165 -4.83 42.62 -2.39
C PRO A 165 -4.51 42.86 -0.92
N ILE A 166 -4.10 41.81 -0.21
CA ILE A 166 -3.38 41.96 1.06
C ILE A 166 -2.08 41.17 0.95
N ALA A 167 -1.00 41.92 0.83
CA ALA A 167 0.36 41.43 0.97
C ALA A 167 0.59 40.98 2.42
N THR A 168 0.61 39.67 2.69
CA THR A 168 1.39 39.10 3.81
C THR A 168 1.54 37.58 3.65
N SER A 169 2.79 37.15 3.80
CA SER A 169 3.26 35.78 4.06
C SER A 169 2.25 34.88 4.79
N ILE A 170 1.90 33.73 4.20
CA ILE A 170 1.20 32.65 4.92
C ILE A 170 2.25 31.68 5.44
N GLU A 171 2.64 31.88 6.69
CA GLU A 171 3.16 30.85 7.58
C GLU A 171 1.95 30.10 8.16
N GLN A 172 1.91 28.77 8.05
CA GLN A 172 0.84 27.96 8.67
C GLN A 172 1.05 27.92 10.19
N PRO A 173 0.01 28.08 11.03
CA PRO A 173 0.17 28.08 12.49
C PRO A 173 0.41 26.66 13.02
N ARG A 174 1.57 26.42 13.62
CA ARG A 174 1.81 25.29 14.53
C ARG A 174 1.00 25.49 15.81
N ILE A 175 0.24 24.48 16.23
CA ILE A 175 -0.39 24.46 17.55
C ILE A 175 0.62 23.81 18.50
N TYR A 176 1.29 24.63 19.32
CA TYR A 176 2.07 24.12 20.45
C TYR A 176 1.11 23.85 21.60
N LEU A 177 1.05 22.61 22.09
CA LEU A 177 0.26 22.25 23.28
C LEU A 177 0.88 22.93 24.51
N THR A 178 0.04 23.49 25.38
CA THR A 178 0.47 23.92 26.71
C THR A 178 0.70 22.69 27.60
N ASP A 179 1.67 22.76 28.52
CA ASP A 179 2.07 21.63 29.38
C ASP A 179 0.89 20.99 30.16
N GLU A 180 -0.15 21.77 30.46
CA GLU A 180 -1.32 21.34 31.23
C GLU A 180 -2.28 20.41 30.46
N ASN A 181 -2.41 20.56 29.14
CA ASN A 181 -3.32 19.75 28.29
C ASN A 181 -2.60 18.63 27.50
N ARG A 182 -1.27 18.61 27.57
CA ARG A 182 -0.41 17.71 26.80
C ARG A 182 -0.60 16.25 27.19
N ALA A 183 -0.58 15.97 28.50
CA ALA A 183 -0.71 14.61 29.01
C ALA A 183 -2.10 14.01 28.74
N GLU A 184 -3.15 14.81 28.86
CA GLU A 184 -4.54 14.39 28.59
C GLU A 184 -4.74 14.07 27.10
N THR A 185 -4.25 14.94 26.21
CA THR A 185 -4.35 14.75 24.74
C THR A 185 -3.58 13.52 24.27
N LEU A 186 -2.37 13.28 24.78
CA LEU A 186 -1.58 12.11 24.42
C LEU A 186 -2.19 10.80 24.96
N ASN A 187 -2.79 10.82 26.15
CA ASN A 187 -3.52 9.67 26.70
C ASN A 187 -4.76 9.33 25.88
N GLU A 188 -5.53 10.34 25.45
CA GLU A 188 -6.69 10.16 24.57
C GLU A 188 -6.27 9.54 23.22
N ILE A 189 -5.17 10.03 22.62
CA ILE A 189 -4.63 9.47 21.38
C ILE A 189 -4.19 8.03 21.58
N LEU A 190 -3.47 7.72 22.66
CA LEU A 190 -3.02 6.37 22.96
C LEU A 190 -4.21 5.39 23.12
N GLN A 191 -5.25 5.80 23.83
CA GLN A 191 -6.47 5.00 24.00
C GLN A 191 -7.15 4.73 22.65
N ASN A 192 -7.23 5.73 21.78
CA ASN A 192 -7.83 5.57 20.46
C ASN A 192 -6.98 4.71 19.50
N LEU A 193 -5.65 4.71 19.65
CA LEU A 193 -4.74 3.80 18.92
C LEU A 193 -4.85 2.33 19.35
N GLN A 194 -5.49 2.05 20.49
CA GLN A 194 -5.78 0.71 20.97
C GLN A 194 -7.20 0.23 20.62
N SER A 195 -7.99 1.07 19.94
CA SER A 195 -9.35 0.72 19.52
C SER A 195 -9.35 -0.42 18.49
N GLU A 196 -10.36 -1.29 18.55
CA GLU A 196 -10.62 -2.30 17.52
C GLU A 196 -11.26 -1.70 16.25
N ASP A 197 -11.69 -0.43 16.31
CA ASP A 197 -12.26 0.29 15.16
C ASP A 197 -11.18 1.00 14.36
N ASP A 198 -10.90 0.49 13.16
CA ASP A 198 -9.92 1.02 12.20
C ASP A 198 -10.08 2.52 11.94
N VAL A 199 -11.31 3.05 11.96
CA VAL A 199 -11.59 4.46 11.73
C VAL A 199 -11.10 5.30 12.91
N THR A 200 -11.39 4.86 14.12
CA THR A 200 -10.89 5.48 15.36
C THR A 200 -9.36 5.47 15.40
N VAL A 201 -8.73 4.38 14.97
CA VAL A 201 -7.28 4.26 14.88
C VAL A 201 -6.70 5.24 13.85
N LEU A 202 -7.29 5.34 12.66
CA LEU A 202 -6.84 6.28 11.62
C LEU A 202 -7.02 7.74 12.06
N HIS A 203 -8.11 8.06 12.75
CA HIS A 203 -8.34 9.39 13.30
C HIS A 203 -7.27 9.73 14.36
N ALA A 204 -6.93 8.79 15.25
CA ALA A 204 -5.87 8.96 16.24
C ALA A 204 -4.49 9.19 15.58
N ILE A 205 -4.17 8.44 14.52
CA ILE A 205 -2.95 8.63 13.72
C ILE A 205 -2.92 10.02 13.07
N SER A 206 -4.07 10.50 12.58
CA SER A 206 -4.19 11.86 12.01
C SER A 206 -3.99 12.94 13.07
N LYS A 207 -4.64 12.83 14.23
CA LYS A 207 -4.51 13.77 15.36
C LYS A 207 -3.06 13.84 15.86
N LEU A 208 -2.35 12.71 15.86
CA LEU A 208 -0.94 12.64 16.22
C LEU A 208 -0.01 13.35 15.20
N ASN A 209 -0.35 13.34 13.91
CA ASN A 209 0.37 14.12 12.89
C ASN A 209 0.18 15.64 13.05
N GLU A 210 -0.96 16.07 13.60
CA GLU A 210 -1.24 17.49 13.85
C GLU A 210 -0.48 18.01 15.08
N VAL A 211 -0.42 17.20 16.14
CA VAL A 211 0.26 17.55 17.39
C VAL A 211 1.78 17.45 17.26
N GLN A 212 2.30 16.56 16.40
CA GLN A 212 3.74 16.29 16.21
C GLN A 212 4.53 15.93 17.49
N GLU A 213 3.85 15.69 18.59
CA GLU A 213 4.42 15.19 19.85
C GLU A 213 3.95 13.76 20.10
N SER A 214 4.79 12.97 20.75
CA SER A 214 4.46 11.59 21.12
C SER A 214 5.19 11.16 22.38
N ASN A 215 4.84 10.00 22.91
CA ASN A 215 5.55 9.36 24.01
C ASN A 215 5.98 7.94 23.58
N ALA A 216 6.82 7.30 24.41
CA ALA A 216 7.36 5.97 24.11
C ALA A 216 6.27 4.91 23.88
N GLU A 217 5.13 5.02 24.55
CA GLU A 217 4.02 4.07 24.42
C GLU A 217 3.27 4.24 23.09
N ILE A 218 3.09 5.48 22.62
CA ILE A 218 2.53 5.79 21.30
C ILE A 218 3.43 5.23 20.18
N PHE A 219 4.76 5.37 20.31
CA PHE A 219 5.68 4.77 19.33
C PHE A 219 5.54 3.26 19.25
N LYS A 220 5.53 2.58 20.40
CA LYS A 220 5.37 1.13 20.47
C LYS A 220 4.05 0.67 19.85
N GLN A 221 2.97 1.40 20.10
CA GLN A 221 1.66 1.09 19.53
C GLN A 221 1.64 1.32 18.01
N LEU A 222 2.24 2.41 17.52
CA LEU A 222 2.39 2.67 16.08
C LEU A 222 3.25 1.62 15.37
N GLU A 223 4.31 1.12 16.00
CA GLU A 223 5.13 0.04 15.42
C GLU A 223 4.32 -1.26 15.30
N SER A 224 3.54 -1.61 16.33
CA SER A 224 2.63 -2.75 16.29
C SER A 224 1.58 -2.61 15.17
N LEU A 225 0.94 -1.45 15.07
CA LEU A 225 -0.05 -1.14 14.04
C LEU A 225 0.57 -1.15 12.63
N ALA A 226 1.82 -0.70 12.49
CA ALA A 226 2.55 -0.67 11.23
C ALA A 226 2.91 -2.07 10.69
N ASP A 227 3.09 -3.05 11.58
CA ASP A 227 3.59 -4.38 11.24
C ASP A 227 2.45 -5.40 11.08
N VAL A 228 1.59 -5.52 12.08
CA VAL A 228 0.69 -6.69 12.22
C VAL A 228 -0.78 -6.38 11.94
N HIS A 229 -1.17 -5.11 11.79
CA HIS A 229 -2.58 -4.75 11.70
C HIS A 229 -3.27 -5.27 10.41
N ALA A 230 -4.48 -5.79 10.55
CA ALA A 230 -5.21 -6.43 9.44
C ALA A 230 -5.51 -5.43 8.30
N ASN A 231 -5.90 -4.21 8.65
CA ASN A 231 -6.17 -3.15 7.69
C ASN A 231 -4.87 -2.56 7.10
N MET A 232 -4.77 -2.55 5.77
CA MET A 232 -3.60 -2.04 5.04
C MET A 232 -3.45 -0.53 5.17
N ASP A 233 -4.55 0.22 5.26
CA ASP A 233 -4.51 1.68 5.38
C ASP A 233 -3.99 2.11 6.75
N VAL A 234 -4.43 1.44 7.82
CA VAL A 234 -3.89 1.61 9.17
C VAL A 234 -2.39 1.35 9.19
N ARG A 235 -1.92 0.24 8.58
CA ARG A 235 -0.48 -0.07 8.47
C ARG A 235 0.29 1.03 7.76
N LYS A 236 -0.23 1.52 6.63
CA LYS A 236 0.43 2.53 5.82
C LYS A 236 0.54 3.85 6.57
N ASP A 237 -0.55 4.30 7.16
CA ASP A 237 -0.59 5.59 7.86
C ASP A 237 0.20 5.53 9.17
N ALA A 238 0.15 4.42 9.91
CA ALA A 238 1.01 4.20 11.08
C ALA A 238 2.50 4.28 10.71
N ARG A 239 2.92 3.70 9.58
CA ARG A 239 4.32 3.80 9.10
C ARG A 239 4.71 5.24 8.75
N VAL A 240 3.82 5.96 8.07
CA VAL A 240 4.06 7.37 7.69
C VAL A 240 4.19 8.23 8.94
N THR A 241 3.25 8.11 9.88
CA THR A 241 3.27 8.86 11.14
C THR A 241 4.45 8.47 12.03
N LEU A 242 4.78 7.19 12.14
CA LEU A 242 5.97 6.74 12.85
C LEU A 242 7.24 7.35 12.25
N SER A 243 7.34 7.42 10.92
CA SER A 243 8.49 8.04 10.27
C SER A 243 8.56 9.55 10.50
N ALA A 244 7.42 10.24 10.51
CA ALA A 244 7.33 11.66 10.79
C ALA A 244 7.71 11.96 12.25
N LEU A 245 7.18 11.20 13.21
CA LEU A 245 7.49 11.37 14.63
C LEU A 245 8.94 11.02 14.95
N LYS A 246 9.50 9.96 14.37
CA LYS A 246 10.94 9.66 14.50
C LYS A 246 11.81 10.78 13.92
N GLN A 247 11.32 11.48 12.90
CA GLN A 247 11.99 12.66 12.34
C GLN A 247 11.88 13.86 13.29
N THR A 248 10.72 14.10 13.92
CA THR A 248 10.51 15.18 14.90
C THR A 248 11.26 14.94 16.21
N ASP A 249 11.26 13.71 16.75
CA ASP A 249 12.05 13.35 17.94
C ASP A 249 13.56 13.46 17.65
N LYS A 250 13.98 13.12 16.42
CA LYS A 250 15.36 13.37 15.99
C LYS A 250 15.65 14.86 15.91
N VAL A 251 14.70 15.72 15.51
CA VAL A 251 14.86 17.18 15.52
C VAL A 251 14.98 17.71 16.95
N ILE A 252 14.12 17.32 17.89
CA ILE A 252 14.14 17.75 19.30
C ILE A 252 15.39 17.22 20.03
N SER A 253 15.82 15.99 19.74
CA SER A 253 17.08 15.42 20.25
C SER A 253 18.33 16.09 19.67
N THR A 254 18.22 16.72 18.50
CA THR A 254 19.32 17.44 17.83
C THR A 254 19.37 18.92 18.26
N GLU A 255 18.25 19.49 18.71
CA GLU A 255 18.13 20.86 19.23
C GLU A 255 18.94 21.09 20.52
N VAL A 256 19.24 20.03 21.29
CA VAL A 256 20.05 20.12 22.51
C VAL A 256 21.56 20.11 22.23
N ASN A 257 22.01 19.84 21.00
CA ASN A 257 23.42 19.46 20.79
C ASN A 257 24.17 20.08 19.59
N MET A 258 23.66 21.11 18.91
CA MET A 258 24.43 21.73 17.82
C MET A 258 24.47 23.24 17.84
N THR A 259 25.63 23.75 18.24
CA THR A 259 26.08 25.13 18.08
C THR A 259 26.47 25.45 16.63
N GLU A 260 26.11 26.66 16.19
CA GLU A 260 26.82 27.51 15.21
C GLU A 260 26.54 27.42 13.69
N TYR A 261 25.64 26.55 13.19
CA TYR A 261 25.28 26.55 11.74
C TYR A 261 23.84 26.99 11.40
N GLU A 262 23.03 27.38 12.39
CA GLU A 262 21.56 27.53 12.27
C GLU A 262 21.03 28.95 12.01
N SER A 263 21.53 29.63 10.97
CA SER A 263 20.82 30.81 10.44
C SER A 263 20.60 30.78 8.94
N ARG A 264 21.03 29.72 8.26
CA ARG A 264 20.93 29.61 6.79
C ARG A 264 19.87 28.59 6.41
N LYS A 265 19.06 28.94 5.41
CA LYS A 265 18.02 28.04 4.91
C LYS A 265 18.67 26.76 4.34
N PRO A 266 18.09 25.56 4.52
CA PRO A 266 18.66 24.32 4.00
C PRO A 266 18.98 24.37 2.50
N GLU A 267 18.15 25.07 1.73
CA GLU A 267 18.35 25.30 0.29
C GLU A 267 19.65 26.06 -0.02
N GLU A 268 20.00 27.07 0.78
CA GLU A 268 21.22 27.85 0.61
C GLU A 268 22.46 26.97 0.85
N VAL A 269 22.41 26.14 1.88
CA VAL A 269 23.48 25.18 2.20
C VAL A 269 23.64 24.16 1.07
N LEU A 270 22.55 23.61 0.54
CA LEU A 270 22.61 22.66 -0.58
C LEU A 270 23.11 23.30 -1.87
N ASN A 271 22.71 24.54 -2.16
CA ASN A 271 23.18 25.28 -3.34
C ASN A 271 24.68 25.57 -3.25
N GLU A 272 25.18 25.94 -2.07
CA GLU A 272 26.61 26.14 -1.82
C GLU A 272 27.41 24.83 -2.00
N ILE A 273 26.91 23.73 -1.43
CA ILE A 273 27.52 22.40 -1.61
C ILE A 273 27.54 22.01 -3.08
N LEU A 274 26.42 22.18 -3.79
CA LEU A 274 26.34 21.84 -5.22
C LEU A 274 27.29 22.69 -6.07
N ALA A 275 27.44 23.98 -5.77
CA ALA A 275 28.40 24.84 -6.45
C ALA A 275 29.84 24.36 -6.24
N ASN A 276 30.20 23.99 -5.00
CA ASN A 276 31.52 23.46 -4.67
C ASN A 276 31.79 22.10 -5.33
N LEU A 277 30.80 21.22 -5.42
CA LEU A 277 30.91 19.93 -6.14
C LEU A 277 31.05 20.08 -7.66
N LYS A 278 30.62 21.21 -8.24
CA LYS A 278 30.81 21.53 -9.66
C LYS A 278 32.14 22.23 -9.94
N SER A 279 32.88 22.60 -8.90
CA SER A 279 34.18 23.24 -9.04
C SER A 279 35.17 22.31 -9.75
N LYS A 280 36.14 22.90 -10.44
CA LYS A 280 37.32 22.18 -10.97
C LYS A 280 38.43 22.01 -9.94
N GLU A 281 38.30 22.66 -8.79
CA GLU A 281 39.29 22.62 -7.71
C GLU A 281 38.97 21.50 -6.73
N ASP A 282 39.89 20.54 -6.61
CA ASP A 282 39.81 19.39 -5.72
C ASP A 282 39.52 19.78 -4.26
N GLU A 283 40.12 20.87 -3.76
CA GLU A 283 39.93 21.37 -2.40
C GLU A 283 38.46 21.75 -2.11
N LYS A 284 37.79 22.36 -3.08
CA LYS A 284 36.37 22.74 -2.97
C LYS A 284 35.47 21.51 -2.96
N ILE A 285 35.82 20.47 -3.72
CA ILE A 285 35.09 19.20 -3.74
C ILE A 285 35.22 18.48 -2.39
N VAL A 286 36.44 18.39 -1.85
CA VAL A 286 36.68 17.78 -0.53
C VAL A 286 35.94 18.54 0.58
N LEU A 287 35.95 19.88 0.55
CA LEU A 287 35.18 20.70 1.48
C LEU A 287 33.67 20.41 1.37
N ALA A 288 33.15 20.20 0.16
CA ALA A 288 31.76 19.85 -0.05
C ALA A 288 31.42 18.46 0.51
N PHE A 289 32.30 17.47 0.37
CA PHE A 289 32.14 16.15 0.99
C PHE A 289 32.15 16.23 2.51
N ALA A 290 33.06 17.00 3.10
CA ALA A 290 33.09 17.24 4.55
C ALA A 290 31.78 17.88 5.05
N LYS A 291 31.19 18.79 4.28
CA LYS A 291 29.87 19.36 4.58
C LYS A 291 28.75 18.33 4.45
N LEU A 292 28.77 17.50 3.40
CA LEU A 292 27.78 16.43 3.20
C LEU A 292 27.79 15.38 4.31
N LYS A 293 28.96 15.06 4.86
CA LYS A 293 29.09 14.13 6.01
C LYS A 293 28.50 14.70 7.31
N LYS A 294 28.37 16.02 7.43
CA LYS A 294 27.82 16.70 8.62
C LYS A 294 26.30 16.94 8.55
N ILE A 295 25.73 16.99 7.35
CA ILE A 295 24.29 17.23 7.17
C ILE A 295 23.52 15.92 6.96
N ASN A 296 22.27 15.87 7.44
CA ASN A 296 21.42 14.68 7.35
C ASN A 296 20.40 14.74 6.19
N TYR A 297 20.51 15.75 5.33
CA TYR A 297 19.64 15.97 4.17
C TYR A 297 20.48 16.14 2.88
N SER A 298 19.88 15.85 1.73
CA SER A 298 20.54 15.92 0.42
C SER A 298 19.51 16.13 -0.68
N SER A 299 19.96 16.34 -1.92
CA SER A 299 19.08 16.51 -3.09
C SER A 299 19.49 15.58 -4.24
N GLN A 300 18.56 15.34 -5.17
CA GLN A 300 18.84 14.51 -6.35
C GLN A 300 19.95 15.12 -7.21
N ALA A 301 20.04 16.46 -7.30
CA ALA A 301 21.07 17.16 -8.04
C ALA A 301 22.47 16.92 -7.44
N ILE A 302 22.60 17.03 -6.11
CA ILE A 302 23.85 16.75 -5.40
C ILE A 302 24.21 15.28 -5.58
N ARG A 303 23.28 14.35 -5.35
CA ARG A 303 23.55 12.92 -5.51
C ARG A 303 24.06 12.59 -6.92
N ARG A 304 23.42 13.10 -7.99
CA ARG A 304 23.89 12.93 -9.38
C ARG A 304 25.29 13.50 -9.61
N GLN A 305 25.59 14.64 -9.00
CA GLN A 305 26.91 15.25 -9.10
C GLN A 305 27.97 14.39 -8.41
N VAL A 306 27.69 13.89 -7.20
CA VAL A 306 28.59 12.97 -6.48
C VAL A 306 28.79 11.68 -7.26
N GLU A 307 27.74 11.11 -7.88
CA GLU A 307 27.88 9.96 -8.79
C GLU A 307 28.80 10.26 -9.97
N SER A 308 28.63 11.41 -10.61
CA SER A 308 29.51 11.84 -11.71
C SER A 308 30.97 11.95 -11.25
N ILE A 309 31.22 12.53 -10.07
CA ILE A 309 32.57 12.64 -9.49
C ILE A 309 33.14 11.25 -9.19
N SER A 310 32.35 10.33 -8.65
CA SER A 310 32.78 8.97 -8.31
C SER A 310 33.24 8.15 -9.53
N LEU A 311 32.68 8.46 -10.71
CA LEU A 311 32.97 7.79 -11.97
C LEU A 311 34.07 8.49 -12.77
N ASN A 312 34.07 9.82 -12.80
CA ASN A 312 34.82 10.61 -13.78
C ASN A 312 35.98 11.43 -13.20
N SER A 313 36.12 11.55 -11.87
CA SER A 313 37.21 12.35 -11.29
C SER A 313 38.58 11.74 -11.62
N ALA A 314 39.53 12.56 -12.03
CA ALA A 314 40.91 12.11 -12.28
C ALA A 314 41.60 11.67 -10.99
N ASN A 315 41.23 12.28 -9.85
CA ASN A 315 41.84 12.02 -8.55
C ASN A 315 41.17 10.81 -7.87
N SER A 316 41.94 9.74 -7.63
CA SER A 316 41.44 8.51 -7.01
C SER A 316 40.88 8.74 -5.61
N LYS A 317 41.52 9.58 -4.79
CA LYS A 317 41.04 9.87 -3.43
C LYS A 317 39.66 10.53 -3.45
N ILE A 318 39.42 11.44 -4.39
CA ILE A 318 38.13 12.09 -4.57
C ILE A 318 37.08 11.08 -5.06
N ARG A 319 37.44 10.13 -5.93
CA ARG A 319 36.52 9.06 -6.33
C ARG A 319 36.12 8.20 -5.14
N ASP A 320 37.08 7.81 -4.31
CA ASP A 320 36.85 6.96 -3.13
C ASP A 320 35.95 7.68 -2.11
N GLU A 321 36.24 8.96 -1.85
CA GLU A 321 35.44 9.78 -0.93
C GLU A 321 34.02 10.05 -1.48
N ALA A 322 33.87 10.25 -2.78
CA ALA A 322 32.56 10.36 -3.42
C ALA A 322 31.73 9.08 -3.22
N ARG A 323 32.35 7.90 -3.32
CA ARG A 323 31.67 6.61 -3.07
C ARG A 323 31.23 6.48 -1.60
N GLU A 324 32.07 6.90 -0.66
CA GLU A 324 31.70 6.94 0.76
C GLU A 324 30.49 7.85 0.99
N VAL A 325 30.47 9.04 0.38
CA VAL A 325 29.37 10.00 0.48
C VAL A 325 28.07 9.45 -0.12
N LEU A 326 28.12 8.69 -1.22
CA LEU A 326 26.93 8.06 -1.80
C LEU A 326 26.26 7.04 -0.87
N ASN A 327 27.05 6.42 0.02
CA ASN A 327 26.56 5.46 1.01
C ASN A 327 25.96 6.11 2.26
N LEU A 328 26.00 7.44 2.38
CA LEU A 328 25.37 8.13 3.51
C LEU A 328 23.84 7.94 3.50
N PRO A 329 23.19 7.80 4.67
CA PRO A 329 21.75 7.63 4.77
C PRO A 329 20.94 8.74 4.08
N SER A 330 21.44 9.98 4.09
CA SER A 330 20.82 11.12 3.41
C SER A 330 20.76 10.94 1.89
N HIS A 331 21.79 10.34 1.29
CA HIS A 331 21.84 10.04 -0.14
C HIS A 331 21.05 8.78 -0.50
N GLN A 332 21.06 7.77 0.37
CA GLN A 332 20.23 6.57 0.21
C GLN A 332 18.72 6.90 0.30
N ALA A 333 18.33 7.81 1.19
CA ALA A 333 16.95 8.28 1.30
C ALA A 333 16.47 8.96 0.01
N VAL A 334 17.30 9.82 -0.60
CA VAL A 334 17.02 10.44 -1.91
C VAL A 334 16.93 9.40 -3.02
N GLN A 335 17.75 8.35 -2.99
CA GLN A 335 17.66 7.27 -3.98
C GLN A 335 16.36 6.49 -3.82
N LYS A 336 15.99 6.14 -2.59
CA LYS A 336 14.77 5.41 -2.28
C LYS A 336 13.51 6.19 -2.70
N SER A 337 13.47 7.50 -2.47
CA SER A 337 12.32 8.33 -2.84
C SER A 337 12.21 8.59 -4.35
N SER A 338 13.33 8.55 -5.08
CA SER A 338 13.34 8.76 -6.53
C SER A 338 13.20 7.48 -7.36
N ASN A 339 13.30 6.30 -6.74
CA ASN A 339 13.19 5.03 -7.44
C ASN A 339 11.72 4.59 -7.57
N THR A 340 11.25 4.39 -8.79
CA THR A 340 9.88 3.92 -9.10
C THR A 340 9.82 2.43 -9.43
N LEU A 341 10.97 1.73 -9.49
CA LEU A 341 11.06 0.32 -9.84
C LEU A 341 10.73 -0.56 -8.64
N ASP A 342 9.94 -1.62 -8.89
CA ASP A 342 9.65 -2.62 -7.88
C ASP A 342 10.91 -3.43 -7.51
N ARG A 343 10.86 -4.11 -6.35
CA ARG A 343 11.98 -4.88 -5.83
C ARG A 343 12.42 -6.02 -6.76
N GLY A 344 11.50 -6.68 -7.45
CA GLY A 344 11.80 -7.76 -8.38
C GLY A 344 12.60 -7.27 -9.58
N THR A 345 12.16 -6.16 -10.20
CA THR A 345 12.88 -5.52 -11.30
C THR A 345 14.27 -5.07 -10.88
N ARG A 346 14.42 -4.48 -9.68
CA ARG A 346 15.74 -4.07 -9.16
C ARG A 346 16.68 -5.25 -8.94
N LEU A 347 16.17 -6.39 -8.46
CA LEU A 347 16.97 -7.61 -8.32
C LEU A 347 17.47 -8.13 -9.66
N THR A 348 16.63 -8.09 -10.69
CA THR A 348 17.04 -8.44 -12.07
C THR A 348 18.16 -7.53 -12.55
N ILE A 349 18.04 -6.22 -12.36
CA ILE A 349 19.09 -5.26 -12.73
C ILE A 349 20.40 -5.52 -11.97
N LEU A 350 20.34 -5.80 -10.67
CA LEU A 350 21.53 -6.13 -9.87
C LEU A 350 22.23 -7.39 -10.39
N ASN A 351 21.47 -8.41 -10.82
CA ASN A 351 22.03 -9.61 -11.43
C ASN A 351 22.67 -9.34 -12.79
N GLU A 352 22.05 -8.50 -13.63
CA GLU A 352 22.64 -8.07 -14.90
C GLU A 352 23.92 -7.25 -14.69
N ILE A 353 23.98 -6.35 -13.70
CA ILE A 353 25.20 -5.60 -13.37
C ILE A 353 26.33 -6.56 -12.96
N LYS A 354 26.04 -7.57 -12.12
CA LYS A 354 27.01 -8.60 -11.75
C LYS A 354 27.50 -9.39 -12.96
N LYS A 355 26.60 -9.71 -13.88
CA LYS A 355 26.95 -10.39 -15.13
C LYS A 355 27.85 -9.53 -16.00
N TRP A 356 27.50 -8.26 -16.22
CA TRP A 356 28.33 -7.31 -16.99
C TRP A 356 29.71 -7.08 -16.36
N MET A 357 29.82 -7.10 -15.04
CA MET A 357 31.11 -7.07 -14.35
C MET A 357 31.93 -8.34 -14.63
N ASN A 358 31.32 -9.53 -14.55
CA ASN A 358 31.98 -10.80 -14.83
C ASN A 358 32.40 -10.95 -16.30
N ASP A 359 31.59 -10.42 -17.21
CA ASP A 359 31.84 -10.42 -18.66
C ASP A 359 32.89 -9.36 -19.08
N GLY A 360 33.42 -8.58 -18.12
CA GLY A 360 34.40 -7.52 -18.37
C GLY A 360 33.84 -6.27 -19.06
N LEU A 361 32.50 -6.15 -19.15
CA LEU A 361 31.80 -5.00 -19.72
C LEU A 361 31.75 -3.81 -18.75
N LEU A 362 31.85 -4.06 -17.44
CA LEU A 362 31.92 -3.05 -16.40
C LEU A 362 33.17 -3.25 -15.54
N THR A 363 33.87 -2.15 -15.26
CA THR A 363 34.89 -2.14 -14.20
C THR A 363 34.22 -2.29 -12.83
N LYS A 364 34.96 -2.79 -11.85
CA LYS A 364 34.46 -2.99 -10.49
C LYS A 364 33.93 -1.68 -9.90
N GLU A 365 34.65 -0.58 -10.10
CA GLU A 365 34.29 0.74 -9.57
C GLU A 365 32.97 1.25 -10.18
N ASN A 366 32.77 1.05 -11.48
CA ASN A 366 31.54 1.46 -12.16
C ASN A 366 30.37 0.56 -11.74
N ALA A 367 30.63 -0.74 -11.57
CA ALA A 367 29.65 -1.70 -11.10
C ALA A 367 29.18 -1.36 -9.68
N ASP A 368 30.08 -0.99 -8.77
CA ASP A 368 29.75 -0.62 -7.39
C ASP A 368 28.85 0.63 -7.34
N VAL A 369 29.18 1.68 -8.11
CA VAL A 369 28.35 2.88 -8.21
C VAL A 369 26.96 2.55 -8.77
N LEU A 370 26.87 1.72 -9.81
CA LEU A 370 25.59 1.30 -10.38
C LEU A 370 24.79 0.43 -9.41
N GLN A 371 25.43 -0.49 -8.68
CA GLN A 371 24.76 -1.33 -7.68
C GLN A 371 24.14 -0.47 -6.58
N SER A 372 24.85 0.56 -6.10
CA SER A 372 24.37 1.51 -5.08
C SER A 372 23.02 2.18 -5.39
N ARG A 373 22.66 2.23 -6.69
CA ARG A 373 21.37 2.79 -7.15
C ARG A 373 20.18 1.87 -6.90
N TYR A 374 20.43 0.58 -6.77
CA TYR A 374 19.40 -0.46 -6.76
C TYR A 374 19.41 -1.29 -5.48
N ASP A 375 20.54 -1.40 -4.78
CA ASP A 375 20.73 -2.25 -3.59
C ASP A 375 20.37 -1.59 -2.23
N PHE A 376 19.94 -0.32 -2.23
CA PHE A 376 19.73 0.51 -1.04
C PHE A 376 18.75 -0.03 0.04
N ASP A 377 17.99 -1.09 -0.25
CA ASP A 377 17.10 -1.77 0.70
C ASP A 377 17.30 -3.30 0.73
N PHE A 378 18.39 -3.79 0.13
CA PHE A 378 18.76 -5.21 0.09
C PHE A 378 19.74 -5.62 1.20
N VAL A 379 20.11 -4.71 2.11
CA VAL A 379 21.08 -4.98 3.18
C VAL A 379 20.58 -6.07 4.12
N LEU A 380 21.11 -7.29 3.92
CA LEU A 380 21.39 -8.25 4.99
C LEU A 380 22.72 -7.84 5.66
N ALA A 381 22.86 -8.12 6.95
CA ALA A 381 23.95 -7.75 7.88
C ALA A 381 25.40 -7.66 7.34
N PRO A 382 26.30 -6.87 7.98
CA PRO A 382 27.60 -6.49 7.43
C PRO A 382 28.67 -7.60 7.46
N HIS A 383 29.54 -7.53 6.43
CA HIS A 383 30.91 -8.04 6.26
C HIS A 383 31.25 -9.51 6.61
N LEU A 384 31.74 -10.22 5.59
CA LEU A 384 32.92 -11.09 5.72
C LEU A 384 33.80 -10.93 4.47
N ASP A 385 34.73 -9.98 4.54
CA ASP A 385 35.97 -10.06 3.78
C ASP A 385 37.01 -10.76 4.67
N LYS A 386 37.25 -12.05 4.41
CA LYS A 386 38.59 -12.61 4.16
C LYS A 386 38.54 -14.13 3.97
N LEU A 387 39.29 -14.55 2.95
CA LEU A 387 39.70 -15.91 2.58
C LEU A 387 39.99 -16.80 3.80
N ASP A 388 39.56 -18.06 3.72
CA ASP A 388 40.55 -19.13 3.62
C ASP A 388 40.03 -20.33 2.82
N ALA A 389 40.96 -20.91 2.06
CA ALA A 389 40.76 -22.04 1.18
C ALA A 389 40.34 -23.29 1.97
N SER A 390 39.29 -23.97 1.49
CA SER A 390 39.22 -25.44 1.36
C SER A 390 37.88 -25.81 0.74
N GLN A 391 37.91 -26.28 -0.51
CA GLN A 391 36.87 -27.16 -1.01
C GLN A 391 36.74 -28.38 -0.07
N PRO A 392 35.51 -28.91 0.08
CA PRO A 392 35.37 -30.30 -0.31
C PRO A 392 34.20 -30.51 -1.28
N THR A 393 34.51 -31.40 -2.21
CA THR A 393 33.72 -32.08 -3.25
C THR A 393 32.25 -32.34 -2.89
N PRO A 394 31.31 -32.22 -3.85
CA PRO A 394 29.89 -32.52 -3.63
C PRO A 394 29.66 -34.03 -3.54
N GLN A 395 29.05 -34.49 -2.44
CA GLN A 395 28.53 -35.85 -2.31
C GLN A 395 26.98 -35.81 -2.40
N PRO A 396 26.33 -36.56 -3.31
CA PRO A 396 24.89 -36.46 -3.55
C PRO A 396 24.14 -37.49 -2.69
N ALA A 397 23.44 -37.06 -1.65
CA ALA A 397 22.51 -37.93 -0.93
C ALA A 397 21.45 -37.15 -0.12
N SER A 398 20.35 -36.76 -0.75
CA SER A 398 19.07 -36.58 -0.03
C SER A 398 17.81 -36.58 -0.90
N ALA A 399 17.92 -36.50 -2.24
CA ALA A 399 16.75 -36.49 -3.12
C ALA A 399 16.12 -37.89 -3.37
N GLN A 400 16.85 -38.99 -3.18
CA GLN A 400 16.34 -40.35 -3.47
C GLN A 400 15.47 -40.97 -2.37
N GLN A 401 15.64 -40.57 -1.09
CA GLN A 401 14.80 -41.12 -0.01
C GLN A 401 13.37 -40.55 -0.02
N LYS A 402 13.17 -39.31 -0.47
CA LYS A 402 11.84 -38.69 -0.56
C LYS A 402 10.99 -39.23 -1.72
N PHE A 403 11.63 -39.70 -2.79
CA PHE A 403 10.96 -40.32 -3.94
C PHE A 403 10.56 -41.78 -3.68
N LEU A 404 11.34 -42.53 -2.89
CA LEU A 404 11.02 -43.89 -2.48
C LEU A 404 9.84 -43.98 -1.49
N SER A 405 9.67 -42.96 -0.64
CA SER A 405 8.48 -42.86 0.23
C SER A 405 7.19 -42.59 -0.54
N LEU A 406 7.23 -41.79 -1.61
CA LEU A 406 6.05 -41.50 -2.43
C LEU A 406 5.62 -42.68 -3.30
N LYS A 407 6.58 -43.48 -3.82
CA LYS A 407 6.26 -44.67 -4.62
C LYS A 407 5.61 -45.79 -3.80
N LYS A 408 5.88 -45.85 -2.48
CA LYS A 408 5.26 -46.82 -1.55
C LYS A 408 3.79 -46.48 -1.23
N LEU A 409 3.41 -45.21 -1.31
CA LEU A 409 2.02 -44.72 -1.13
C LEU A 409 1.13 -44.95 -2.37
N LEU A 410 1.72 -45.05 -3.57
CA LEU A 410 1.01 -45.28 -4.84
C LEU A 410 0.98 -46.76 -5.28
N SER A 411 1.31 -47.70 -4.38
CA SER A 411 1.21 -49.13 -4.68
C SER A 411 -0.26 -49.56 -4.89
N PRO A 412 -0.57 -50.39 -5.91
CA PRO A 412 -1.94 -50.86 -6.18
C PRO A 412 -2.55 -51.68 -5.03
N LYS A 413 -1.75 -52.13 -4.05
CA LYS A 413 -2.25 -52.75 -2.81
C LYS A 413 -2.99 -51.77 -1.89
N ASN A 414 -2.65 -50.47 -1.92
CA ASN A 414 -3.26 -49.45 -1.06
C ASN A 414 -4.47 -48.74 -1.71
N GLN A 415 -4.65 -48.86 -3.03
CA GLN A 415 -5.82 -48.29 -3.73
C GLN A 415 -7.14 -49.03 -3.41
N LYS A 416 -7.09 -50.32 -3.04
CA LYS A 416 -8.31 -51.07 -2.66
C LYS A 416 -8.91 -50.63 -1.31
N HIS A 417 -8.14 -50.01 -0.43
CA HIS A 417 -8.64 -49.57 0.88
C HIS A 417 -9.31 -48.19 0.83
N LEU A 418 -8.85 -47.32 -0.07
CA LEU A 418 -9.48 -46.01 -0.32
C LEU A 418 -10.85 -46.14 -1.01
N HIS A 419 -11.04 -47.17 -1.85
CA HIS A 419 -12.33 -47.38 -2.53
C HIS A 419 -13.45 -47.91 -1.63
N GLN A 420 -13.14 -48.50 -0.47
CA GLN A 420 -14.15 -48.96 0.50
C GLN A 420 -14.61 -47.85 1.47
N LEU A 421 -13.83 -46.79 1.66
CA LEU A 421 -14.22 -45.65 2.51
C LEU A 421 -15.12 -44.64 1.79
N TYR A 422 -15.19 -44.69 0.45
CA TYR A 422 -15.95 -43.74 -0.36
C TYR A 422 -17.41 -44.17 -0.68
N TYR A 423 -17.84 -45.37 -0.26
CA TYR A 423 -19.21 -45.88 -0.48
C TYR A 423 -20.00 -46.11 0.82
N LYS A 424 -19.53 -45.55 1.94
CA LYS A 424 -20.27 -45.49 3.21
C LYS A 424 -20.41 -44.04 3.66
N ARG A 425 -21.23 -43.28 2.95
CA ARG A 425 -21.92 -42.11 3.48
C ARG A 425 -23.18 -41.83 2.69
#